data_AF-A0A8C4K200-F1
#
_entry.id   AF-A0A8C4K200-F1
#
_cell.length_a   1.000
_cell.length_b   1.000
_cell.length_c   1.000
_cell.angle_alpha   90.00
_cell.angle_beta   90.00
_cell.angle_gamma   90.00
#
_symmetry.space_group_name_H-M   'P 1'
#
loop_
_entity.id
_entity.type
_entity.pdbx_description
1 polymer ?
#
loop_
_entity_poly.entity_id
_entity_poly.type
_entity_poly.pdbx_seq_one_letter_code
_entity_poly.pdbx_strand_id
1 'polypeptide(L)' 'LPVFWQRDVIVTGASSGIGEQMAYHLARMRSHILITAQTEAKLQKVNGKQSTPRVPGHHNIKQTK' A
#
# COMPACT_ATOMS: atom_id res chain seq x y z
N LEU A 1 9.10 8.27 -18.85
CA LEU A 1 9.04 6.93 -18.21
C LEU A 1 8.43 7.09 -16.81
N PRO A 2 7.44 6.29 -16.41
CA PRO A 2 6.87 6.35 -15.07
C PRO A 2 7.93 6.00 -14.02
N VAL A 3 8.16 6.89 -13.05
CA VAL A 3 9.27 6.85 -12.09
C VAL A 3 9.10 5.88 -10.91
N PHE A 4 7.95 5.19 -10.84
CA PHE A 4 7.51 4.44 -9.65
C PHE A 4 7.79 2.93 -9.72
N TRP A 5 8.21 2.40 -10.87
CA TRP A 5 8.52 0.98 -11.03
C TRP A 5 9.77 0.61 -10.23
N GLN A 6 9.67 -0.44 -9.41
CA GLN A 6 10.78 -1.01 -8.61
C GLN A 6 11.40 -0.07 -7.57
N ARG A 7 10.61 0.84 -6.97
CA ARG A 7 11.05 1.67 -5.85
C ARG A 7 10.31 1.35 -4.56
N ASP A 8 10.98 1.61 -3.44
CA ASP A 8 10.38 1.65 -2.12
C ASP A 8 9.61 2.97 -1.96
N VAL A 9 8.35 2.88 -1.56
CA VAL A 9 7.43 4.02 -1.42
C VAL A 9 6.83 4.02 -0.02
N ILE A 10 6.85 5.17 0.65
CA ILE A 10 6.18 5.34 1.95
C ILE A 10 4.93 6.18 1.74
N VAL A 11 3.78 5.69 2.19
CA VAL A 11 2.50 6.40 2.15
C VAL A 11 2.05 6.68 3.57
N THR A 12 2.01 7.97 3.93
CA THR A 12 1.47 8.44 5.21
C THR A 12 -0.02 8.77 5.07
N GLY A 13 -0.79 8.60 6.15
CA GLY A 13 -2.25 8.82 6.12
C GLY A 13 -3.00 7.82 5.24
N ALA A 14 -2.46 6.60 5.05
CA ALA A 14 -3.02 5.61 4.12
C ALA A 14 -4.38 5.03 4.54
N SER A 15 -4.90 5.38 5.72
CA SER A 15 -6.16 4.84 6.26
C SER A 15 -7.43 5.38 5.61
N SER A 16 -7.35 6.46 4.82
CA SER A 16 -8.51 7.11 4.19
C SER A 16 -8.09 8.08 3.08
N GLY A 17 -9.05 8.46 2.22
CA GLY A 17 -8.88 9.56 1.27
C GLY A 17 -7.83 9.26 0.20
N ILE A 18 -6.98 10.25 -0.10
CA ILE A 18 -5.96 10.15 -1.16
C ILE A 18 -4.92 9.09 -0.81
N GLY A 19 -4.49 9.02 0.46
CA GLY A 19 -3.51 8.03 0.91
C GLY A 19 -3.98 6.59 0.70
N GLU A 20 -5.26 6.31 0.95
CA GLU A 20 -5.85 4.98 0.70
C GLU A 20 -5.85 4.64 -0.80
N GLN A 21 -6.33 5.55 -1.65
CA GLN A 21 -6.36 5.30 -3.10
C GLN A 21 -4.95 5.15 -3.69
N MET A 22 -3.99 5.93 -3.20
CA MET A 22 -2.59 5.83 -3.59
C MET A 22 -1.97 4.51 -3.16
N ALA A 23 -2.25 4.03 -1.95
CA ALA A 23 -1.80 2.71 -1.49
C ALA A 23 -2.30 1.61 -2.43
N TYR A 24 -3.58 1.64 -2.82
CA TYR A 24 -4.11 0.69 -3.81
C TYR A 24 -3.48 0.83 -5.19
N HIS A 25 -3.29 2.05 -5.68
CA HIS A 25 -2.73 2.30 -7.00
C HIS A 25 -1.26 1.85 -7.09
N LEU A 26 -0.45 2.22 -6.10
CA LEU A 26 0.96 1.84 -6.00
C LEU A 26 1.11 0.32 -5.85
N ALA A 27 0.25 -0.33 -5.05
CA ALA A 27 0.34 -1.77 -4.82
C ALA A 27 0.14 -2.59 -6.09
N ARG A 28 -0.61 -2.06 -7.07
CA ARG A 28 -0.82 -2.67 -8.39
C ARG A 28 0.38 -2.48 -9.32
N MET A 29 1.26 -1.52 -9.07
CA MET A 29 2.40 -1.17 -9.92
C MET A 29 3.71 -1.90 -9.55
N ARG A 30 3.64 -3.00 -8.79
CA ARG A 30 4.80 -3.79 -8.34
C ARG A 30 5.82 -3.01 -7.49
N SER A 31 5.45 -1.85 -6.94
CA SER A 31 6.31 -1.08 -6.02
C SER A 31 6.24 -1.62 -4.60
N HIS A 32 7.36 -1.60 -3.88
CA HIS A 32 7.42 -1.97 -2.47
C HIS A 32 6.87 -0.82 -1.63
N ILE A 33 5.82 -1.04 -0.85
CA ILE A 33 5.11 0.05 -0.17
C ILE A 33 5.08 -0.17 1.33
N LEU A 34 5.44 0.88 2.07
CA LEU A 34 5.23 0.99 3.50
C LEU A 34 4.09 1.96 3.75
N ILE A 35 3.01 1.51 4.38
CA ILE A 35 1.86 2.35 4.70
C ILE A 35 1.80 2.63 6.21
N THR A 36 1.48 3.89 6.55
CA THR A 36 1.25 4.31 7.94
C THR A 36 0.01 5.19 8.05
N ALA A 37 -0.68 5.10 9.18
CA ALA A 37 -1.81 5.95 9.52
C ALA A 37 -2.07 5.93 11.03
N GLN A 38 -2.68 7.01 11.53
CA GLN A 38 -3.00 7.19 12.95
C GLN A 38 -4.07 6.19 13.45
N THR A 39 -4.97 5.73 12.58
CA THR A 39 -6.06 4.80 12.94
C THR A 39 -5.78 3.39 12.43
N GLU A 40 -5.27 2.54 13.30
CA GLU A 40 -4.88 1.16 12.97
C GLU A 40 -6.05 0.33 12.40
N ALA A 41 -7.23 0.41 13.01
CA ALA A 41 -8.42 -0.32 12.55
C ALA A 41 -8.84 0.01 11.12
N LYS A 42 -8.56 1.24 10.65
CA LYS A 42 -8.80 1.63 9.24
C LYS A 42 -7.65 1.19 8.35
N LEU A 43 -6.42 1.24 8.83
CA LEU A 43 -5.23 0.80 8.10
C LEU A 43 -5.23 -0.71 7.82
N GLN A 44 -5.69 -1.52 8.78
CA GLN A 44 -5.87 -2.96 8.59
C GLN A 44 -6.86 -3.29 7.45
N LYS A 45 -7.88 -2.45 7.23
CA LYS A 45 -8.80 -2.63 6.08
C LYS A 45 -8.08 -2.47 4.75
N VAL A 46 -7.14 -1.52 4.65
CA VAL A 46 -6.38 -1.28 3.41
C VAL A 46 -5.45 -2.43 3.09
N ASN A 47 -4.84 -3.02 4.12
CA ASN A 47 -4.02 -4.23 3.98
C ASN A 47 -4.88 -5.47 3.61
N GLY A 48 -6.04 -5.64 4.25
CA GLY A 48 -6.93 -6.80 4.03
C GLY A 48 -7.80 -6.75 2.77
N LYS A 49 -8.08 -5.55 2.22
CA LYS A 49 -8.91 -5.35 1.02
C LYS A 49 -8.17 -5.61 -0.29
N GLN A 50 -6.90 -6.00 -0.25
CA GLN A 50 -6.08 -6.18 -1.43
C GLN A 50 -6.57 -7.38 -2.26
N SER A 51 -7.57 -7.17 -3.13
CA SER A 51 -8.12 -8.13 -4.09
C SER A 51 -7.25 -8.29 -5.34
N THR A 52 -5.94 -8.14 -5.21
CA THR A 52 -5.01 -8.43 -6.31
C THR A 52 -4.74 -9.94 -6.35
N PRO A 53 -4.60 -10.56 -7.54
CA PRO A 53 -4.16 -11.95 -7.62
C PRO A 53 -2.87 -12.09 -6.81
N ARG A 54 -2.91 -12.99 -5.82
CA ARG A 54 -1.81 -13.29 -4.91
C ARG A 54 -0.64 -13.80 -5.74
N VAL A 55 0.24 -12.89 -6.16
CA VAL A 55 1.50 -13.24 -6.82
C VAL A 55 2.35 -13.95 -5.76
N PRO A 56 2.66 -15.25 -5.93
CA PRO A 56 3.42 -15.99 -4.94
C PRO A 56 4.78 -15.32 -4.71
N GLY A 57 5.08 -14.97 -3.46
CA GLY A 57 6.38 -14.42 -3.04
C GLY A 57 6.44 -12.91 -2.77
N HIS A 58 5.40 -12.12 -3.08
CA HIS A 58 5.46 -10.65 -2.95
C HIS A 58 4.54 -10.10 -1.85
N HIS A 59 5.06 -9.92 -0.64
CA HIS A 59 4.41 -9.14 0.41
C HIS A 59 4.76 -7.65 0.21
N ASN A 60 4.01 -6.98 -0.67
CA ASN A 60 4.37 -5.64 -1.15
C ASN A 60 3.90 -4.48 -0.27
N ILE A 61 3.13 -4.78 0.79
CA ILE A 61 2.64 -3.79 1.74
C ILE A 61 3.14 -4.16 3.14
N LYS A 62 4.02 -3.32 3.70
CA LYS A 62 4.36 -3.35 5.13
C LYS A 62 3.53 -2.28 5.83
N GLN A 63 3.01 -2.60 7.00
CA GLN A 63 2.22 -1.68 7.81
C GLN A 63 3.01 -1.31 9.07
N THR A 64 3.10 0.00 9.38
CA THR A 64 3.63 0.49 10.66
C THR A 64 2.66 1.49 11.28
N LYS A 65 2.48 1.40 12.60
CA LYS A 65 1.73 2.37 13.41
C LYS A 65 2.55 3.63 13.65
#